data_AF-A0A379Z121-F1
#
_entry.id   AF-A0A379Z121-F1
#
_cell.length_a   1.000
_cell.length_b   1.000
_cell.length_c   1.000
_cell.angle_alpha   90.00
_cell.angle_beta   90.00
_cell.angle_gamma   90.00
#
_symmetry.space_group_name_H-M   'P 1'
#
loop_
_entity.id
_entity.type
_entity.pdbx_description
1 polymer ?
#
loop_
_entity_poly.entity_id
_entity_poly.type
_entity_poly.pdbx_seq_one_letter_code
_entity_poly.pdbx_strand_id
1 'polypeptide(L)'
;MTEVVAREQLEDNVVLGTLMLEQGEVDGLVSGAVHTTANTIRPPLQLIKTAPGSSLVSSVFFMLLPDQVLVYGDCAINPDPTAEQFV
;
A
#
# COMPACT_ATOMS: atom_id res chain seq x y z
N MET A 1 -10.31 -17.60 4.94
CA MET A 1 -9.02 -18.21 4.54
C MET A 1 -8.88 -19.52 5.30
N THR A 2 -8.46 -20.60 4.65
CA THR A 2 -8.14 -21.88 5.33
C THR A 2 -6.67 -21.88 5.74
N GLU A 3 -6.29 -22.72 6.71
CA GLU A 3 -4.90 -22.79 7.19
C GLU A 3 -3.90 -23.13 6.07
N VAL A 4 -4.26 -24.06 5.18
CA VAL A 4 -3.41 -24.45 4.04
C VAL A 4 -3.12 -23.26 3.12
N VAL A 5 -4.17 -22.53 2.74
CA VAL A 5 -4.03 -21.35 1.87
C VAL A 5 -3.24 -20.24 2.55
N ALA A 6 -3.39 -20.08 3.87
CA ALA A 6 -2.60 -19.12 4.63
C ALA A 6 -1.11 -19.46 4.58
N ARG A 7 -0.75 -20.73 4.75
CA ARG A 7 0.65 -21.19 4.70
C ARG A 7 1.26 -20.99 3.33
N GLU A 8 0.53 -21.27 2.26
CA GLU A 8 0.99 -21.02 0.88
C GLU A 8 1.22 -19.53 0.63
N GLN A 9 0.36 -18.65 1.15
CA GLN A 9 0.55 -17.20 1.00
C GLN A 9 1.81 -16.68 1.71
N LEU A 10 2.25 -17.34 2.79
CA LEU A 10 3.49 -16.96 3.48
C LEU A 10 4.76 -17.21 2.66
N GLU A 11 4.67 -17.99 1.56
CA GLU A 11 5.80 -18.16 0.64
C GLU A 11 6.07 -16.91 -0.21
N ASP A 12 5.10 -15.98 -0.30
CA ASP A 12 5.29 -14.68 -0.92
C ASP A 12 5.99 -13.72 0.07
N ASN A 13 7.20 -13.27 -0.30
CA ASN A 13 8.00 -12.36 0.51
C ASN A 13 7.27 -11.03 0.85
N VAL A 14 6.36 -10.56 -0.01
CA VAL A 14 5.58 -9.35 0.26
C VAL A 14 4.55 -9.63 1.36
N VAL A 15 3.90 -10.79 1.34
CA VAL A 15 2.95 -11.20 2.39
C VAL A 15 3.69 -11.41 3.71
N LEU A 16 4.80 -12.14 3.69
CA LEU A 16 5.64 -12.36 4.87
C LEU A 16 6.13 -11.04 5.46
N GLY A 17 6.68 -10.15 4.64
CA GLY A 17 7.14 -8.84 5.10
C GLY A 17 6.02 -7.95 5.65
N THR A 18 4.80 -8.08 5.11
CA THR A 18 3.63 -7.37 5.64
C THR A 18 3.24 -7.88 7.04
N LEU A 19 3.37 -9.19 7.30
CA LEU A 19 3.11 -9.76 8.63
C LEU A 19 4.20 -9.41 9.64
N MET A 20 5.46 -9.32 9.22
CA MET A 20 6.53 -8.81 10.07
C MET A 20 6.27 -7.35 10.47
N LEU A 21 5.78 -6.54 9.52
CA LEU A 21 5.40 -5.14 9.79
C LEU A 21 4.20 -5.05 10.74
N GLU A 22 3.18 -5.89 10.55
CA GLU A 22 2.00 -5.93 11.45
C GLU A 22 2.37 -6.36 12.87
N GLN A 23 3.30 -7.31 13.01
CA GLN A 23 3.81 -7.75 14.31
C GLN A 23 4.83 -6.78 14.95
N GLY A 24 5.17 -5.69 14.27
CA GLY A 24 6.12 -4.68 14.76
C GLY A 24 7.58 -5.16 14.78
N GLU A 25 7.93 -6.16 13.97
CA GLU A 25 9.32 -6.63 13.82
C GLU A 25 10.14 -5.71 12.90
N VAL A 26 9.47 -4.94 12.05
CA VAL A 26 10.05 -3.95 11.13
C VAL A 26 9.19 -2.70 11.08
N ASP A 27 9.78 -1.55 10.73
CA ASP A 27 9.07 -0.26 10.68
C ASP A 27 8.46 0.08 9.32
N GLY A 28 8.83 -0.65 8.27
CA GLY A 28 8.31 -0.42 6.93
C GLY A 28 8.69 -1.50 5.93
N LEU A 29 7.94 -1.54 4.83
CA LEU A 29 8.12 -2.48 3.72
C LEU A 29 8.26 -1.71 2.40
N VAL A 30 9.30 -2.02 1.63
CA VAL A 30 9.49 -1.49 0.27
C VAL A 30 9.50 -2.65 -0.71
N SER A 31 8.56 -2.63 -1.67
CA SER A 31 8.44 -3.64 -2.74
C SER A 31 8.06 -2.94 -4.05
N GLY A 32 7.73 -3.71 -5.09
CA GLY A 32 7.33 -3.20 -6.41
C GLY A 32 8.43 -3.19 -7.48
N ALA A 33 9.67 -3.60 -7.14
CA ALA A 33 10.75 -3.71 -8.11
C ALA A 33 10.53 -4.87 -9.11
N VAL A 34 10.00 -5.99 -8.61
CA VAL A 34 9.72 -7.20 -9.41
C VAL A 34 8.23 -7.55 -9.38
N HIS A 35 7.50 -7.07 -8.37
CA HIS A 35 6.07 -7.28 -8.19
C HIS A 35 5.27 -6.15 -8.84
N THR A 36 4.07 -6.45 -9.31
CA THR A 36 3.14 -5.42 -9.76
C THR A 36 2.70 -4.55 -8.57
N THR A 37 2.28 -3.30 -8.83
CA THR A 37 1.70 -2.41 -7.82
C THR A 37 0.53 -3.09 -7.11
N ALA A 38 -0.36 -3.75 -7.86
CA ALA A 38 -1.51 -4.46 -7.33
C ALA A 38 -1.12 -5.58 -6.34
N ASN A 39 -0.06 -6.33 -6.63
CA ASN A 39 0.44 -7.38 -5.73
C ASN A 39 1.16 -6.79 -4.50
N THR A 40 1.76 -5.62 -4.64
CA THR A 40 2.45 -4.93 -3.54
C THR A 40 1.47 -4.31 -2.54
N ILE A 41 0.37 -3.72 -3.01
CA ILE A 41 -0.59 -3.00 -2.14
C ILE A 41 -1.62 -3.93 -1.49
N ARG A 42 -1.92 -5.08 -2.10
CA ARG A 42 -3.00 -5.96 -1.64
C ARG A 42 -2.76 -6.51 -0.23
N PRO A 43 -1.59 -7.09 0.11
CA PRO A 43 -1.38 -7.66 1.44
C PRO A 43 -1.46 -6.60 2.57
N PRO A 44 -0.81 -5.41 2.45
CA PRO A 44 -0.96 -4.36 3.45
C PRO A 44 -2.40 -3.89 3.66
N LEU A 45 -3.18 -3.75 2.59
CA LEU A 45 -4.61 -3.38 2.69
C LEU A 45 -5.47 -4.45 3.37
N GLN A 46 -5.10 -5.73 3.25
CA GLN A 46 -5.83 -6.83 3.88
C GLN A 46 -5.45 -7.02 5.36
N LEU A 47 -4.17 -6.88 5.69
CA LEU A 47 -3.62 -7.18 7.01
C LEU A 47 -3.58 -5.94 7.92
N ILE A 48 -2.93 -4.87 7.47
CA ILE A 48 -2.67 -3.65 8.26
C ILE A 48 -3.85 -2.67 8.17
N LYS A 49 -4.49 -2.60 6.99
CA LYS A 49 -5.62 -1.69 6.67
C LYS A 49 -5.22 -0.21 6.74
N THR A 50 -6.21 0.67 6.66
CA THR A 50 -6.04 2.12 6.74
C THR A 50 -5.89 2.58 8.19
N ALA A 51 -5.27 3.75 8.37
CA ALA A 51 -5.19 4.40 9.67
C ALA A 51 -6.60 4.76 10.21
N PRO A 52 -6.79 4.84 11.55
CA PRO A 52 -8.07 5.24 12.14
C PRO A 52 -8.55 6.58 11.60
N GLY A 53 -9.80 6.63 11.12
CA GLY A 53 -10.39 7.83 10.51
C GLY A 53 -10.09 8.00 9.03
N SER A 54 -9.25 7.17 8.42
CA SER A 54 -8.99 7.17 6.98
C SER A 54 -9.77 6.05 6.28
N SER A 55 -10.55 6.42 5.28
CA SER A 55 -11.36 5.48 4.48
C SER A 55 -10.62 4.89 3.28
N LEU A 56 -9.52 5.52 2.84
CA LEU A 56 -8.75 5.11 1.67
C LEU A 56 -7.23 5.27 1.87
N VAL A 57 -6.46 4.60 1.00
CA VAL A 57 -5.04 4.84 0.81
C VAL A 57 -4.87 5.60 -0.50
N SER A 58 -4.12 6.71 -0.47
CA SER A 58 -3.80 7.51 -1.65
C SER A 58 -2.32 7.42 -1.98
N SER A 59 -1.96 7.74 -3.22
CA SER A 59 -0.58 7.87 -3.67
C SER A 59 -0.18 9.33 -3.74
N VAL A 60 1.10 9.64 -3.57
CA VAL A 60 1.61 10.99 -3.78
C VAL A 60 2.86 10.96 -4.64
N PHE A 61 2.94 11.90 -5.58
CA PHE A 61 4.13 12.14 -6.37
C PHE A 61 4.67 13.53 -6.06
N PHE A 62 5.96 13.60 -5.73
CA PHE A 62 6.68 14.86 -5.65
C PHE A 62 7.16 15.25 -7.04
N MET A 63 6.61 16.33 -7.57
CA MET A 63 6.99 16.89 -8.86
C MET A 63 8.01 18.00 -8.61
N LEU A 64 9.27 17.73 -8.97
CA LEU A 64 10.36 18.68 -8.84
C LEU A 64 10.49 19.50 -10.13
N LEU A 65 9.89 20.68 -10.16
CA LEU A 65 10.04 21.65 -11.24
C LEU A 65 11.23 22.58 -10.92
N PRO A 66 11.82 23.26 -11.91
CA PRO A 66 12.99 24.12 -11.69
C PRO A 66 12.83 25.15 -10.56
N ASP A 67 11.64 25.74 -10.43
CA ASP A 67 11.38 26.84 -9.48
C ASP A 67 10.45 26.46 -8.31
N GLN A 68 9.91 25.23 -8.30
CA GLN A 68 8.93 24.83 -7.30
C GLN A 68 8.83 23.31 -7.14
N VAL A 69 8.41 22.88 -5.95
CA VAL A 69 8.03 21.50 -5.67
C VAL A 69 6.51 21.43 -5.54
N LEU A 70 5.88 20.61 -6.36
CA LEU A 70 4.44 20.33 -6.28
C LEU A 70 4.22 18.91 -5.75
N VAL A 71 3.09 18.70 -5.07
CA VAL A 71 2.64 17.38 -4.65
C VAL A 71 1.38 17.03 -5.43
N TYR A 72 1.44 15.95 -6.19
CA TYR A 72 0.29 15.43 -6.92
C TYR A 72 -0.29 14.25 -6.15
N GLY A 73 -1.54 14.39 -5.71
CA GLY A 73 -2.27 13.36 -4.99
C GLY A 73 -2.97 12.39 -5.93
N ASP A 74 -3.03 11.14 -5.50
CA ASP A 74 -3.81 10.04 -6.05
C ASP A 74 -3.65 9.73 -7.54
N CYS A 75 -2.42 9.69 -8.03
CA CYS A 75 -2.15 9.45 -9.44
C CYS A 75 -2.05 7.96 -9.82
N ALA A 76 -2.07 7.04 -8.84
CA ALA A 76 -1.74 5.63 -9.06
C ALA A 76 -2.67 4.59 -8.41
N ILE A 77 -3.53 4.99 -7.46
CA ILE A 77 -4.28 4.02 -6.65
C ILE A 77 -5.79 4.08 -6.92
N ASN A 78 -6.40 5.27 -6.97
CA ASN A 78 -7.84 5.40 -7.13
C ASN A 78 -8.19 5.95 -8.54
N PRO A 79 -8.72 5.13 -9.47
CA PRO A 79 -8.96 5.56 -10.85
C PRO A 79 -10.14 6.53 -11.03
N ASP A 80 -11.18 6.40 -10.21
CA ASP A 80 -12.40 7.22 -10.26
C ASP A 80 -12.89 7.54 -8.84
N PRO A 81 -12.17 8.41 -8.11
CA PRO A 81 -12.53 8.78 -6.74
C PRO A 81 -13.82 9.61 -6.68
N THR A 82 -14.66 9.35 -5.68
CA THR A 82 -15.86 10.15 -5.40
C THR A 82 -15.49 11.47 -4.74
N ALA A 83 -16.41 12.44 -4.75
CA ALA A 83 -16.19 13.76 -4.11
C ALA A 83 -15.78 13.64 -2.63
N GLU A 84 -16.33 12.66 -1.91
CA GLU A 84 -16.03 12.39 -0.50
C GLU A 84 -14.61 11.81 -0.29
N GLN A 85 -14.01 11.21 -1.32
CA GLN A 85 -12.66 10.64 -1.29
C GLN A 85 -11.55 11.67 -1.56
N PHE A 86 -11.92 12.89 -1.97
CA PHE A 86 -10.99 14.01 -2.14
C PHE A 86 -10.85 14.91 -0.89
N VAL A 87 -11.65 14.67 0.16
CA VAL A 87 -11.75 15.52 1.36
C VAL A 87 -10.85 15.01 2.48
#